data_AF-A0A1D3E018-F1
#
_entry.id   AF-A0A1D3E018-F1
#
_cell.length_a   1.000
_cell.length_b   1.000
_cell.length_c   1.000
_cell.angle_alpha   90.00
_cell.angle_beta   90.00
_cell.angle_gamma   90.00
#
_symmetry.space_group_name_H-M   'P 1'
#
loop_
_entity.id
_entity.type
_entity.pdbx_description
1 polymer ?
#
loop_
_entity_poly.entity_id
_entity_poly.type
_entity_poly.pdbx_seq_one_letter_code
_entity_poly.pdbx_strand_id
1 'polypeptide(L)'
;MRAHVLEPLGVADEVAVAPPADRTLRARGRFGRTRAGWTMDGAILPAGGLWATPRALASVVSALLVERRFGEPASAWQRAGRLLWHNGATRHASAFAGADTGSGDWVLAHRLGGRPEDTDRLGAALLTENRSPDPAAPSYGSGDTP
;
A
#
# COMPACT_ATOMS: atom_id res chain seq x y z
N MET A 1 17.09 -7.04 4.94
CA MET A 1 16.17 -6.32 4.02
C MET A 1 16.77 -6.13 2.63
N ARG A 2 17.83 -5.33 2.44
CA ARG A 2 18.38 -5.03 1.10
C ARG A 2 18.70 -6.28 0.27
N ALA A 3 19.63 -7.12 0.74
CA ALA A 3 20.09 -8.31 0.01
C ALA A 3 19.04 -9.42 -0.17
N HIS A 4 18.05 -9.49 0.73
CA HIS A 4 17.11 -10.63 0.77
C HIS A 4 15.71 -10.29 0.24
N VAL A 5 15.39 -9.00 0.09
CA VAL A 5 14.07 -8.54 -0.36
C VAL A 5 14.21 -7.58 -1.53
N LEU A 6 14.99 -6.52 -1.38
CA LEU A 6 15.01 -5.44 -2.37
C LEU A 6 15.85 -5.77 -3.61
N GLU A 7 17.01 -6.40 -3.43
CA GLU A 7 17.88 -6.83 -4.54
C GLU A 7 17.23 -7.93 -5.39
N PRO A 8 16.62 -9.00 -4.82
CA PRO A 8 15.88 -9.98 -5.61
C PRO A 8 14.72 -9.39 -6.43
N LEU A 9 14.15 -8.27 -5.97
CA LEU A 9 13.08 -7.54 -6.66
C LEU A 9 13.60 -6.48 -7.63
N GLY A 10 14.91 -6.20 -7.66
CA GLY A 10 15.50 -5.17 -8.51
C GLY A 10 15.15 -3.73 -8.10
N VAL A 11 14.70 -3.51 -6.86
CA VAL A 11 14.22 -2.19 -6.37
C VAL A 11 15.12 -1.59 -5.29
N ALA A 12 16.30 -2.16 -5.06
CA ALA A 12 17.21 -1.77 -3.98
C ALA A 12 17.64 -0.29 -4.03
N ASP A 13 17.71 0.31 -5.22
CA ASP A 13 18.10 1.71 -5.41
C ASP A 13 16.91 2.68 -5.50
N GLU A 14 15.70 2.14 -5.31
CA GLU A 14 14.46 2.90 -5.25
C GLU A 14 13.86 2.93 -3.84
N VAL A 15 14.54 2.33 -2.86
CA VAL A 15 14.17 2.33 -1.44
C VAL A 15 15.32 2.89 -0.62
N ALA A 16 15.05 3.89 0.22
CA ALA A 16 16.08 4.57 0.99
C ALA A 16 15.60 4.98 2.38
N VAL A 17 16.54 4.99 3.33
CA VAL A 17 16.34 5.62 4.64
C VAL A 17 16.39 7.14 4.50
N ALA A 18 17.36 7.66 3.75
CA ALA A 18 17.48 9.07 3.41
C ALA A 18 17.15 9.26 1.92
N PRO A 19 15.97 9.81 1.57
CA PRO A 19 15.56 9.86 0.19
C PRO A 19 16.27 10.98 -0.59
N PRO A 20 16.66 10.72 -1.86
CA PRO A 20 17.25 11.73 -2.72
C PRO A 20 16.30 12.92 -2.92
N ALA A 21 16.83 14.14 -2.74
CA ALA A 21 16.01 15.35 -2.69
C ALA A 21 15.27 15.65 -4.01
N ASP A 22 15.89 15.29 -5.14
CA ASP A 22 15.37 15.43 -6.51
C ASP A 22 14.28 14.39 -6.86
N ARG A 23 14.22 13.26 -6.14
CA ARG A 23 13.23 12.20 -6.37
C ARG A 23 12.09 12.21 -5.34
N THR A 24 12.21 13.00 -4.28
CA THR A 24 11.23 13.05 -3.19
C THR A 24 10.06 13.97 -3.53
N LEU A 25 8.87 13.39 -3.71
CA LEU A 25 7.64 14.18 -3.74
C LEU A 25 7.26 14.60 -2.32
N ARG A 26 7.02 15.91 -2.13
CA ARG A 26 6.69 16.50 -0.83
C ARG A 26 5.34 17.19 -0.88
N ALA A 27 4.57 17.04 0.20
CA ALA A 27 3.28 17.71 0.34
C ALA A 27 3.47 19.24 0.27
N ARG A 28 2.54 19.93 -0.40
CA ARG A 28 2.51 21.40 -0.42
C ARG A 28 1.61 21.91 0.70
N GLY A 29 2.03 22.98 1.37
CA GLY A 29 1.20 23.72 2.30
C GLY A 29 0.13 24.54 1.57
N ARG A 30 -0.80 25.11 2.33
CA ARG A 30 -1.89 25.97 1.82
C ARG A 30 -1.43 27.18 0.99
N PHE A 31 -0.17 27.57 1.12
CA PHE A 31 0.45 28.67 0.38
C PHE A 31 1.46 28.18 -0.67
N GLY A 32 1.33 26.95 -1.16
CA GLY A 32 2.19 26.36 -2.21
C GLY A 32 3.59 25.94 -1.75
N ARG A 33 4.07 26.41 -0.60
CA ARG A 33 5.38 26.05 -0.04
C ARG A 33 5.48 24.55 0.24
N THR A 34 6.58 23.95 -0.21
CA THR A 34 6.91 22.54 0.07
C THR A 34 7.10 22.35 1.57
N ARG A 35 6.42 21.35 2.14
CA ARG A 35 6.60 20.97 3.55
C ARG A 35 7.95 20.29 3.75
N ALA A 36 8.50 20.44 4.95
CA ALA A 36 9.66 19.65 5.35
C ALA A 36 9.34 18.15 5.23
N GLY A 37 10.33 17.35 4.85
CA GLY A 37 10.22 15.89 4.90
C GLY A 37 10.04 15.42 6.34
N TRP A 38 9.67 14.15 6.53
CA TRP A 38 9.79 13.55 7.85
C TRP A 38 11.28 13.38 8.19
N THR A 39 11.62 13.57 9.47
CA THR A 39 12.98 13.33 9.98
C THR A 39 13.12 11.85 10.30
N MET A 40 14.23 11.25 9.88
CA MET A 40 14.59 9.86 10.17
C MET A 40 15.55 9.79 11.37
N ASP A 41 15.45 10.76 12.28
CA ASP A 41 16.29 10.87 13.46
C ASP A 41 15.50 10.42 14.70
N GLY A 42 16.15 9.69 15.61
CA GLY A 42 15.59 9.23 16.87
C GLY A 42 14.93 7.84 16.82
N ALA A 43 14.23 7.47 17.90
CA ALA A 43 13.66 6.13 18.12
C ALA A 43 12.60 5.67 17.10
N ILE A 44 12.23 6.55 16.17
CA ILE A 44 11.28 6.30 15.09
C ILE A 44 11.90 5.49 13.94
N LEU A 45 13.23 5.37 13.81
CA LEU A 45 13.86 4.67 12.66
C LEU A 45 13.33 3.25 12.32
N PRO A 46 13.02 2.36 13.27
CA PRO A 46 12.42 1.06 12.96
C PRO A 46 10.95 1.14 12.56
N ALA A 47 10.24 2.18 13.01
CA ALA A 47 8.79 2.38 12.82
C ALA A 47 8.44 3.47 11.78
N GLY A 48 9.43 4.25 11.35
CA GLY A 48 9.30 5.57 10.72
C GLY A 48 9.19 5.56 9.21
N GLY A 49 9.19 4.37 8.62
CA GLY A 49 8.94 4.16 7.20
C GLY A 49 10.17 4.44 6.34
N LEU A 50 10.51 3.47 5.50
CA LEU A 50 11.43 3.69 4.39
C LEU A 50 10.75 4.59 3.36
N TRP A 51 11.53 5.44 2.72
CA TRP A 51 11.07 6.05 1.49
C TRP A 51 11.20 5.02 0.35
N ALA A 52 10.20 4.98 -0.52
CA ALA A 52 10.25 4.26 -1.78
C ALA A 52 9.56 5.07 -2.87
N THR A 53 9.96 4.87 -4.12
CA THR A 53 9.12 5.34 -5.24
C THR A 53 7.80 4.56 -5.25
N PRO A 54 6.69 5.13 -5.76
CA PRO A 54 5.45 4.37 -5.93
C PRO A 54 5.62 3.13 -6.80
N ARG A 55 6.53 3.15 -7.79
CA ARG A 55 6.84 2.00 -8.64
C ARG A 55 7.51 0.88 -7.86
N ALA A 56 8.54 1.21 -7.07
CA ALA A 56 9.22 0.22 -6.23
C ALA A 56 8.27 -0.38 -5.20
N LEU A 57 7.42 0.44 -4.58
CA LEU A 57 6.44 -0.05 -3.62
C LEU A 57 5.39 -0.96 -4.29
N ALA A 58 4.94 -0.62 -5.51
CA ALA A 58 4.07 -1.47 -6.31
C ALA A 58 4.72 -2.84 -6.60
N SER A 59 5.99 -2.87 -7.02
CA SER A 59 6.73 -4.12 -7.24
C SER A 59 6.85 -4.96 -5.96
N VAL A 60 7.11 -4.32 -4.81
CA VAL A 60 7.17 -5.01 -3.51
C VAL A 60 5.80 -5.61 -3.15
N VAL A 61 4.72 -4.84 -3.30
CA VAL A 61 3.35 -5.29 -2.98
C VAL A 61 2.92 -6.45 -3.88
N SER A 62 3.12 -6.33 -5.20
CA SER A 62 2.81 -7.40 -6.16
C SER A 62 3.58 -8.67 -5.83
N ALA A 63 4.90 -8.57 -5.64
CA ALA A 63 5.74 -9.73 -5.39
C ALA A 63 5.41 -10.45 -4.09
N LEU A 64 5.03 -9.70 -3.04
CA LEU A 64 4.70 -10.27 -1.73
C LEU A 64 3.28 -10.82 -1.68
N LEU A 65 2.28 -10.05 -2.11
CA LEU A 65 0.87 -10.39 -1.89
C LEU A 65 0.27 -11.21 -3.02
N VAL A 66 0.69 -10.96 -4.26
CA VAL A 66 0.08 -11.56 -5.45
C VAL A 66 0.94 -12.72 -5.95
N GLU A 67 2.20 -12.46 -6.28
CA GLU A 67 3.11 -13.47 -6.83
C GLU A 67 3.63 -14.44 -5.76
N ARG A 68 3.51 -14.07 -4.47
CA ARG A 68 4.00 -14.85 -3.32
C ARG A 68 5.44 -15.31 -3.47
N ARG A 69 6.29 -14.46 -4.07
CA ARG A 69 7.67 -14.79 -4.45
C ARG A 69 8.56 -15.16 -3.26
N PHE A 70 8.16 -14.75 -2.05
CA PHE A 70 8.84 -15.06 -0.79
C PHE A 70 8.02 -15.99 0.13
N GLY A 71 6.99 -16.66 -0.40
CA GLY A 71 6.09 -17.51 0.36
C GLY A 71 4.86 -16.77 0.90
N GLU A 72 4.29 -17.28 2.00
CA GLU A 72 3.12 -16.68 2.63
C GLU A 72 3.44 -15.28 3.18
N PRO A 73 2.56 -14.28 2.98
CA PRO A 73 2.73 -12.97 3.60
C PRO A 73 2.88 -13.06 5.12
N ALA A 74 3.78 -12.25 5.68
CA ALA A 74 4.05 -12.23 7.12
C ALA A 74 2.79 -11.88 7.94
N SER A 75 2.74 -12.31 9.20
CA SER A 75 1.62 -12.04 10.12
C SER A 75 1.40 -10.56 10.45
N ALA A 76 2.34 -9.69 10.07
CA ALA A 76 2.20 -8.24 10.20
C ALA A 76 1.14 -7.66 9.25
N TRP A 77 0.73 -8.39 8.20
CA TRP A 77 -0.36 -8.00 7.33
C TRP A 77 -1.70 -8.21 8.03
N GLN A 78 -2.57 -7.20 7.94
CA GLN A 78 -3.95 -7.30 8.41
C GLN A 78 -4.74 -8.20 7.45
N ARG A 79 -5.71 -8.95 7.99
CA ARG A 79 -6.48 -9.94 7.23
C ARG A 79 -7.97 -9.90 7.56
N ALA A 80 -8.80 -10.02 6.53
CA ALA A 80 -10.25 -10.20 6.63
C ALA A 80 -10.72 -11.09 5.47
N GLY A 81 -10.95 -12.37 5.74
CA GLY A 81 -11.26 -13.34 4.69
C GLY A 81 -10.12 -13.47 3.67
N ARG A 82 -10.42 -13.14 2.41
CA ARG A 82 -9.48 -13.13 1.27
C ARG A 82 -8.69 -11.82 1.14
N LEU A 83 -9.06 -10.80 1.91
CA LEU A 83 -8.40 -9.49 1.89
C LEU A 83 -7.17 -9.50 2.80
N LEU A 84 -6.03 -9.09 2.25
CA LEU A 84 -4.81 -8.76 2.98
C LEU A 84 -4.44 -7.30 2.75
N TRP A 85 -4.07 -6.58 3.81
CA TRP A 85 -3.64 -5.18 3.66
C TRP A 85 -2.67 -4.74 4.76
N HIS A 86 -1.95 -3.66 4.46
CA HIS A 86 -1.16 -2.93 5.42
C HIS A 86 -1.21 -1.45 5.05
N ASN A 87 -1.36 -0.60 6.05
CA ASN A 87 -1.34 0.85 5.90
C ASN A 87 -0.24 1.46 6.78
N GLY A 88 0.18 2.67 6.42
CA GLY A 88 1.22 3.38 7.15
C GLY A 88 1.12 4.87 6.90
N ALA A 89 1.37 5.66 7.93
CA ALA A 89 1.29 7.11 7.84
C ALA A 89 2.45 7.78 8.56
N THR A 90 2.98 8.81 7.94
CA THR A 90 3.81 9.84 8.56
C THR A 90 2.99 11.12 8.70
N ARG A 91 3.60 12.18 9.26
CA ARG A 91 2.94 13.49 9.40
C ARG A 91 2.40 14.05 8.07
N HIS A 92 3.03 13.70 6.95
CA HIS A 92 2.78 14.35 5.65
C HIS A 92 2.55 13.38 4.50
N ALA A 93 2.54 12.08 4.75
CA ALA A 93 2.25 11.07 3.75
C ALA A 93 1.49 9.91 4.41
N SER A 94 0.64 9.26 3.63
CA SER A 94 0.01 8.00 4.02
C SER A 94 -0.04 7.06 2.83
N ALA A 95 0.03 5.77 3.12
CA ALA A 95 -0.03 4.71 2.14
C ALA A 95 -0.95 3.59 2.61
N PHE A 96 -1.66 3.01 1.66
CA PHE A 96 -2.44 1.78 1.80
C PHE A 96 -1.97 0.82 0.71
N ALA A 97 -1.63 -0.41 1.08
CA ALA A 97 -1.37 -1.51 0.16
C ALA A 97 -2.31 -2.66 0.52
N GLY A 98 -3.01 -3.21 -0.46
CA GLY A 98 -3.90 -4.35 -0.22
C GLY A 98 -4.11 -5.21 -1.45
N ALA A 99 -4.49 -6.46 -1.22
CA ALA A 99 -4.79 -7.43 -2.26
C ALA A 99 -5.94 -8.35 -1.86
N ASP A 100 -6.76 -8.73 -2.84
CA ASP A 100 -7.63 -9.89 -2.76
C ASP A 100 -6.83 -11.11 -3.20
N THR A 101 -6.48 -11.96 -2.23
CA THR A 101 -5.72 -13.21 -2.47
C THR A 101 -6.44 -14.21 -3.37
N GLY A 102 -7.71 -13.96 -3.64
CA GLY A 102 -8.58 -14.78 -4.44
C GLY A 102 -8.61 -14.48 -5.92
N SER A 103 -8.74 -13.20 -6.27
CA SER A 103 -8.71 -12.74 -7.66
C SER A 103 -7.30 -12.35 -8.12
N GLY A 104 -6.40 -12.05 -7.18
CA GLY A 104 -5.09 -11.47 -7.47
C GLY A 104 -5.15 -9.96 -7.70
N ASP A 105 -6.33 -9.34 -7.58
CA ASP A 105 -6.46 -7.88 -7.63
C ASP A 105 -5.73 -7.25 -6.46
N TRP A 106 -5.03 -6.16 -6.73
CA TRP A 106 -4.30 -5.44 -5.70
C TRP A 106 -4.31 -3.94 -5.97
N VAL A 107 -4.07 -3.18 -4.91
CA VAL A 107 -4.00 -1.72 -4.98
C VAL A 107 -2.88 -1.22 -4.10
N LEU A 108 -2.21 -0.16 -4.58
CA LEU A 108 -1.37 0.71 -3.79
C LEU A 108 -1.89 2.14 -3.92
N ALA A 109 -2.37 2.70 -2.81
CA ALA A 109 -2.73 4.11 -2.72
C ALA A 109 -1.66 4.85 -1.91
N HIS A 110 -1.12 5.93 -2.45
CA HIS A 110 -0.17 6.79 -1.75
C HIS A 110 -0.63 8.25 -1.87
N ARG A 111 -0.75 8.95 -0.75
CA ARG A 111 -1.17 10.36 -0.69
C ARG A 111 -0.17 11.22 0.06
N LEU A 112 -0.02 12.45 -0.45
CA LEU A 112 0.78 13.50 0.17
C LEU A 112 -0.16 14.50 0.86
N GLY A 113 -0.13 14.52 2.19
CA GLY A 113 -1.06 15.27 3.02
C GLY A 113 -2.46 14.66 3.10
N GLY A 114 -3.39 15.39 3.73
CA GLY A 114 -4.73 14.88 4.05
C GLY A 114 -4.75 14.01 5.31
N ARG A 115 -5.91 13.41 5.60
CA ARG A 115 -6.08 12.48 6.72
C ARG A 115 -5.71 11.07 6.26
N PRO A 116 -4.92 10.30 7.04
CA PRO A 116 -4.59 8.90 6.72
C PRO A 116 -5.82 8.03 6.44
N GLU A 117 -6.89 8.22 7.23
CA GLU A 117 -8.15 7.49 7.05
C GLU A 117 -8.76 7.66 5.64
N ASP A 118 -8.51 8.80 4.98
CA ASP A 118 -9.01 9.02 3.62
C ASP A 118 -8.21 8.22 2.58
N THR A 119 -6.93 7.92 2.85
CA THR A 119 -6.11 7.04 2.02
C THR A 119 -6.55 5.59 2.17
N ASP A 120 -6.88 5.17 3.40
CA ASP A 120 -7.40 3.83 3.66
C ASP A 120 -8.75 3.61 2.97
N ARG A 121 -9.68 4.58 3.08
CA ARG A 121 -10.97 4.52 2.37
C ARG A 121 -10.80 4.45 0.86
N LEU A 122 -9.89 5.24 0.29
CA LEU A 122 -9.59 5.21 -1.14
C LEU A 122 -9.06 3.85 -1.57
N GLY A 123 -8.09 3.29 -0.85
CA GLY A 123 -7.54 1.97 -1.14
C GLY A 123 -8.59 0.87 -1.06
N ALA A 124 -9.39 0.85 0.01
CA ALA A 124 -10.47 -0.13 0.17
C ALA A 124 -11.55 -0.01 -0.91
N ALA A 125 -11.92 1.21 -1.31
CA ALA A 125 -12.89 1.45 -2.38
C ALA A 125 -12.38 0.90 -3.72
N LEU A 126 -11.16 1.27 -4.12
CA LEU A 126 -10.55 0.80 -5.38
C LEU A 126 -10.46 -0.73 -5.45
N LEU A 127 -10.12 -1.37 -4.34
CA LEU A 127 -10.02 -2.83 -4.30
C LEU A 127 -11.40 -3.51 -4.36
N THR A 128 -12.44 -2.87 -3.81
CA THR A 128 -13.81 -3.36 -3.88
C THR A 128 -14.42 -3.15 -5.27
N GLU A 129 -14.09 -2.05 -5.93
CA GLU A 129 -14.49 -1.74 -7.32
C GLU A 129 -13.85 -2.71 -8.33
N ASN A 130 -12.57 -3.07 -8.12
CA ASN A 130 -11.87 -4.03 -8.98
C ASN A 130 -12.39 -5.47 -8.84
N ARG A 131 -13.06 -5.79 -7.73
CA ARG A 131 -13.74 -7.07 -7.56
C ARG A 131 -14.95 -7.12 -8.50
N SER A 132 -14.72 -7.54 -9.74
CA SER A 132 -15.81 -7.94 -10.63
C SER A 132 -16.72 -8.91 -9.87
N PRO A 133 -18.05 -8.76 -9.94
CA PRO A 133 -18.95 -9.70 -9.27
C PRO A 133 -18.65 -11.10 -9.79
N ASP A 134 -18.45 -12.04 -8.87
CA ASP A 134 -18.23 -13.44 -9.19
C ASP A 134 -19.43 -13.94 -10.04
N PRO A 135 -19.25 -14.33 -11.31
CA PRO A 135 -20.34 -14.82 -12.15
C PRO A 135 -20.94 -16.14 -11.62
N ALA A 136 -20.29 -16.78 -10.64
CA ALA A 136 -20.77 -17.99 -9.97
C ALA A 136 -21.54 -17.73 -8.66
N ALA A 137 -21.72 -16.47 -8.23
CA ALA A 137 -22.56 -16.18 -7.06
C ALA A 137 -24.02 -16.52 -7.39
N PRO A 138 -24.68 -17.46 -6.66
CA PRO A 138 -26.05 -17.82 -6.96
C PRO A 138 -26.94 -16.59 -6.76
N SER A 139 -27.64 -16.19 -7.83
CA SER A 139 -28.75 -15.25 -7.73
C SER A 139 -29.84 -15.91 -6.90
N TYR A 140 -29.93 -15.57 -5.62
CA TYR A 140 -31.14 -15.87 -4.85
C TYR A 140 -32.24 -14.98 -5.41
N GLY A 141 -32.98 -15.52 -6.39
CA GLY A 141 -34.20 -14.92 -6.88
C GLY A 141 -35.17 -14.79 -5.71
N SER A 142 -35.67 -13.58 -5.49
CA SER A 142 -36.79 -13.33 -4.58
C SER A 142 -37.97 -14.19 -5.05
N GLY A 143 -38.25 -15.25 -4.29
CA GLY A 143 -39.45 -16.05 -4.51
C GLY A 143 -40.66 -15.21 -4.15
N ASP A 144 -41.51 -14.95 -5.15
CA ASP A 144 -42.90 -14.61 -4.93
C ASP A 144 -43.51 -15.67 -4.02
N THR A 145 -44.05 -15.24 -2.89
CA THR A 145 -44.87 -16.07 -2.01
C THR A 145 -46.33 -15.75 -2.35
N PRO A 146 -47.20 -16.77 -2.50
CA PRO A 146 -48.57 -16.60 -3.01
C PRO A 146 -49.50 -15.78 -2.10
#